data_AF-A0A7J8KFR5-F1
#
_entry.id   AF-A0A7J8KFR5-F1
#
_cell.length_a   1.000
_cell.length_b   1.000
_cell.length_c   1.000
_cell.angle_alpha   90.00
_cell.angle_beta   90.00
_cell.angle_gamma   90.00
#
_symmetry.space_group_name_H-M   'P 1'
#
loop_
_entity.id
_entity.type
_entity.pdbx_description
1 polymer ?
#
loop_
_entity_poly.entity_id
_entity_poly.type
_entity_poly.pdbx_seq_one_letter_code
_entity_poly.pdbx_strand_id
1 'polypeptide(L)'
;MFASLFPHNPQFIGRQVATFHNQRDYIFFRFHRYIFKSEKKVGIQELGPRFTLKLRSLQKGTFDSKYGEYEWVHKPREMDTSRRKFHL
;
A
#
# COMPACT_ATOMS: atom_id res chain seq x y z
N MET A 1 -3.59 9.00 1.67
CA MET A 1 -4.72 8.04 1.77
C MET A 1 -4.37 6.83 2.63
N PHE A 2 -3.44 5.93 2.29
CA PHE A 2 -3.27 4.68 3.09
C PHE A 2 -2.90 4.88 4.57
N ALA A 3 -2.17 5.94 4.91
CA ALA A 3 -1.84 6.24 6.31
C ALA A 3 -3.08 6.53 7.17
N SER A 4 -4.18 7.05 6.60
CA SER A 4 -5.42 7.32 7.35
C SER A 4 -6.24 6.08 7.64
N LEU A 5 -5.86 4.90 7.11
CA LEU A 5 -6.46 3.62 7.50
C LEU A 5 -5.99 3.13 8.88
N PHE A 6 -4.95 3.76 9.43
CA PHE A 6 -4.36 3.38 10.71
C PHE A 6 -4.54 4.51 11.72
N PRO A 7 -4.64 4.18 13.03
CA PRO A 7 -4.62 5.20 14.08
C PRO A 7 -3.37 6.06 13.98
N HIS A 8 -3.52 7.38 14.13
CA HIS A 8 -2.40 8.31 14.07
C HIS A 8 -1.42 8.15 15.24
N ASN A 9 -1.91 7.68 16.40
CA ASN A 9 -1.04 7.43 17.55
C ASN A 9 -0.35 6.06 17.40
N PRO A 10 0.98 6.01 17.26
CA PRO A 10 1.69 4.75 17.08
C PRO A 10 1.65 3.88 18.35
N GLN A 11 1.39 2.58 18.17
CA GLN A 11 1.41 1.60 19.25
C GLN A 11 2.68 0.74 19.21
N PHE A 12 3.68 1.11 20.03
CA PHE A 12 4.99 0.45 20.05
C PHE A 12 5.03 -0.84 20.88
N ILE A 13 4.10 -1.04 21.83
CA ILE A 13 4.08 -2.22 22.72
C ILE A 13 3.81 -3.49 21.90
N GLY A 14 2.90 -3.41 20.92
CA GLY A 14 2.59 -4.52 20.02
C GLY A 14 3.75 -4.89 19.08
N ARG A 15 4.67 -3.95 18.83
CA ARG A 15 5.80 -4.06 17.89
C ARG A 15 5.40 -4.50 16.49
N GLN A 16 4.30 -3.97 15.99
CA GLN A 16 3.76 -4.29 14.68
C GLN A 16 3.97 -3.15 13.71
N VAL A 17 4.18 -3.47 12.45
CA VAL A 17 4.36 -2.50 11.37
C VAL A 17 3.64 -3.00 10.11
N ALA A 18 2.90 -2.10 9.48
CA ALA A 18 2.37 -2.27 8.15
C ALA A 18 3.33 -1.62 7.14
N THR A 19 3.77 -2.37 6.14
CA THR A 19 4.64 -1.89 5.08
C THR A 19 3.87 -1.81 3.77
N PHE A 20 3.90 -0.66 3.13
CA PHE A 20 3.43 -0.45 1.77
C PHE A 20 4.65 -0.09 0.91
N HIS A 21 5.15 -1.06 0.13
CA HIS A 21 6.30 -0.87 -0.75
C HIS A 21 5.83 -0.73 -2.19
N ASN A 22 6.06 0.44 -2.81
CA ASN A 22 5.72 0.66 -4.22
C ASN A 22 6.90 0.26 -5.11
N GLN A 23 6.65 -0.63 -6.06
CA GLN A 23 7.61 -1.00 -7.10
C GLN A 23 6.88 -1.27 -8.42
N ARG A 24 7.21 -0.47 -9.44
CA ARG A 24 6.65 -0.56 -10.80
C ARG A 24 5.10 -0.55 -10.83
N ASP A 25 4.48 0.41 -10.13
CA ASP A 25 3.03 0.55 -9.95
C ASP A 25 2.32 -0.58 -9.20
N TYR A 26 3.09 -1.48 -8.57
CA TYR A 26 2.56 -2.47 -7.65
C TYR A 26 2.91 -2.08 -6.22
N ILE A 27 1.89 -1.99 -5.38
CA ILE A 27 2.04 -1.79 -3.95
C ILE A 27 2.06 -3.15 -3.28
N PHE A 28 3.23 -3.54 -2.76
CA PHE A 28 3.42 -4.72 -1.94
C PHE A 28 3.08 -4.37 -0.51
N PHE A 29 1.96 -4.89 -0.04
CA PHE A 29 1.55 -4.75 1.35
C PHE A 29 2.00 -5.95 2.16
N ARG A 30 2.67 -5.70 3.28
CA ARG A 30 3.05 -6.72 4.24
C ARG A 30 2.79 -6.21 5.65
N PHE A 31 2.48 -7.13 6.53
CA PHE A 31 2.36 -6.85 7.95
C PHE A 31 3.39 -7.68 8.71
N HIS A 32 4.12 -7.02 9.60
CA HIS A 32 5.24 -7.63 10.29
C HIS A 32 5.20 -7.29 11.77
N ARG A 33 5.72 -8.19 12.59
CA ARG A 33 6.15 -7.90 13.94
C ARG A 33 7.67 -7.82 13.99
N TYR A 34 8.20 -6.77 14.59
CA TYR A 34 9.63 -6.61 14.80
C TYR A 34 10.03 -6.99 16.23
N ILE A 35 11.19 -7.62 16.37
CA ILE A 35 11.75 -8.03 17.67
C ILE A 35 13.21 -7.60 17.70
N PHE A 36 13.56 -6.70 18.62
CA PHE A 36 14.96 -6.33 18.84
C PHE A 36 15.70 -7.53 19.43
N LYS A 37 16.71 -8.03 18.70
CA LYS A 37 17.61 -9.08 19.17
C LYS A 37 18.85 -8.50 19.86
N SER A 38 19.27 -7.30 19.43
CA SER A 38 20.27 -6.45 20.07
C SER A 38 20.06 -5.00 19.63
N GLU A 39 20.85 -4.05 20.14
CA GLU A 39 20.79 -2.64 19.75
C GLU A 39 20.93 -2.40 18.24
N LYS A 40 21.65 -3.28 17.53
CA LYS A 40 21.93 -3.16 16.10
C LYS A 40 21.20 -4.19 15.23
N LYS A 41 20.43 -5.11 15.82
CA LYS A 41 19.81 -6.22 15.08
C LYS A 41 18.33 -6.35 15.42
N VAL A 42 17.52 -6.38 14.36
CA VAL A 42 16.08 -6.61 14.44
C VAL A 42 15.75 -7.90 13.71
N GLY A 43 15.03 -8.80 14.39
CA GLY A 43 14.32 -9.90 13.74
C GLY A 43 12.94 -9.45 13.29
N ILE A 44 12.51 -9.95 12.14
CA ILE A 44 11.20 -9.65 11.56
C ILE A 44 10.43 -10.96 11.44
N GLN A 45 9.19 -10.97 11.92
CA GLN A 45 8.25 -12.06 11.73
C GLN A 45 7.07 -11.54 10.92
N GLU A 46 6.78 -12.18 9.78
CA GLU A 46 5.58 -11.86 9.02
C GLU A 46 4.32 -12.30 9.77
N LEU A 47 3.32 -11.44 9.71
CA LEU A 47 2.00 -11.65 10.28
C LEU A 47 0.94 -11.46 9.20
N GLY A 48 -0.14 -12.22 9.29
CA GLY A 48 -1.30 -12.04 8.44
C GLY A 48 -1.02 -12.21 6.94
N PRO A 49 -1.90 -11.66 6.08
CA PRO A 49 -1.87 -11.91 4.65
C PRO A 49 -0.85 -11.04 3.91
N ARG A 50 -0.38 -11.56 2.77
CA ARG A 50 0.47 -10.85 1.81
C ARG A 50 -0.40 -10.38 0.65
N PHE A 51 -0.44 -9.07 0.41
CA PHE A 51 -1.13 -8.51 -0.76
C PHE A 51 -0.16 -7.83 -1.71
N THR A 52 -0.50 -7.89 -2.99
CA THR A 52 0.10 -7.06 -4.02
C THR A 52 -1.05 -6.36 -4.72
N LEU A 53 -1.11 -5.04 -4.57
CA LEU A 53 -2.18 -4.20 -5.06
C LEU A 53 -1.70 -3.44 -6.30
N LYS A 54 -2.59 -3.24 -7.27
CA LYS A 54 -2.37 -2.33 -8.40
C LYS A 54 -3.55 -1.36 -8.46
N LEU A 55 -3.27 -0.06 -8.50
CA LEU A 55 -4.33 0.94 -8.61
C LEU A 55 -5.02 0.79 -9.97
N ARG A 56 -6.35 0.63 -9.95
CA ARG A 56 -7.18 0.55 -11.16
C ARG A 56 -7.95 1.84 -11.41
N SER A 57 -8.48 2.42 -10.35
CA SER A 57 -9.23 3.67 -10.39
C SER A 57 -9.23 4.33 -9.03
N LEU A 58 -9.36 5.66 -9.03
CA LEU A 58 -9.56 6.49 -7.85
C LEU A 58 -10.78 7.37 -8.10
N GLN A 59 -11.77 7.30 -7.22
CA GLN A 59 -12.95 8.18 -7.25
C GLN A 59 -12.77 9.32 -6.26
N LYS A 60 -13.36 10.46 -6.60
CA LYS A 60 -13.47 11.61 -5.70
C LYS A 60 -14.61 11.38 -4.71
N GLY A 61 -14.33 11.53 -3.42
CA GLY A 61 -15.34 11.34 -2.37
C GLY A 61 -15.60 9.87 -2.04
N THR A 62 -16.84 9.55 -1.65
CA THR A 62 -17.24 8.18 -1.31
C THR A 62 -17.47 7.34 -2.55
N PHE A 63 -17.32 6.02 -2.43
CA PHE A 63 -17.56 5.10 -3.55
C PHE A 63 -19.01 5.17 -4.05
N ASP A 64 -19.18 5.51 -5.32
CA ASP A 64 -20.45 5.46 -6.04
C ASP A 64 -20.28 4.66 -7.34
N SER A 65 -21.07 3.60 -7.47
CA SER A 65 -21.02 2.67 -8.61
C SER A 65 -21.72 3.21 -9.87
N LYS A 66 -22.57 4.22 -9.75
CA LYS A 66 -23.39 4.75 -10.86
C LYS A 66 -22.93 6.11 -11.32
N TYR A 67 -22.65 7.02 -10.39
CA TYR A 67 -22.38 8.43 -10.69
C TYR A 67 -21.05 8.95 -10.13
N GLY A 68 -20.20 8.05 -9.63
CA GLY A 68 -18.91 8.42 -9.06
C GLY A 68 -18.00 9.12 -10.06
N GLU A 69 -17.48 10.29 -9.68
CA GLU A 69 -16.49 11.02 -10.45
C GLU A 69 -15.10 10.40 -10.23
N TYR A 70 -14.41 10.07 -11.31
CA TYR A 70 -13.07 9.48 -11.25
C TYR A 70 -11.99 10.55 -11.35
N GLU A 71 -11.13 10.63 -10.34
CA GLU A 71 -9.91 11.46 -10.39
C GLU A 71 -8.83 10.79 -11.22
N TRP A 72 -8.78 9.45 -11.19
CA TRP A 72 -7.80 8.68 -11.93
C TRP A 72 -8.38 7.34 -12.37
N VAL A 73 -8.03 6.91 -13.59
CA VAL A 73 -8.37 5.58 -14.12
C VAL A 73 -7.18 5.06 -14.88
N HIS A 74 -6.78 3.82 -14.59
CA HIS A 74 -5.74 3.12 -15.35
C HIS A 74 -6.29 2.78 -16.74
N LYS A 75 -5.67 3.33 -17.78
CA LYS A 75 -6.01 3.06 -19.18
C LYS A 75 -4.90 2.23 -19.83
N PRO A 76 -4.99 0.88 -19.85
CA PRO A 76 -3.87 0.03 -20.29
C PRO A 76 -3.36 0.35 -21.70
N ARG A 77 -4.26 0.65 -22.64
CA ARG A 77 -3.89 0.95 -24.04
C ARG A 77 -3.04 2.21 -24.18
N GLU A 78 -3.25 3.21 -23.32
CA GLU A 78 -2.54 4.49 -23.36
C GLU A 78 -1.31 4.47 -22.43
N MET A 79 -1.46 3.84 -21.27
CA MET A 79 -0.52 3.96 -20.15
C MET A 79 0.53 2.85 -20.10
N ASP A 80 0.23 1.65 -20.60
CA ASP A 80 1.14 0.50 -20.58
C ASP A 80 1.98 0.39 -21.88
N THR A 81 2.06 1.48 -22.65
CA THR A 81 2.85 1.58 -23.90
C THR A 81 4.35 1.39 -23.69
N SER A 82 4.86 1.66 -22.48
CA SER A 82 6.26 1.46 -22.11
C SER A 82 6.40 0.77 -20.75
N ARG A 83 7.20 -0.30 -20.70
CA ARG A 83 7.52 -1.02 -19.45
C ARG A 83 8.44 -0.26 -18.49
N ARG A 84 8.91 0.93 -18.87
CA ARG A 84 9.78 1.79 -18.07
C ARG A 84 9.05 2.99 -17.47
N LYS A 85 7.80 3.25 -17.88
CA LYS A 85 7.00 4.35 -17.36
C LYS A 85 6.07 3.82 -16.26
N PHE A 86 6.12 4.45 -15.11
CA PHE A 86 5.32 4.14 -13.93
C PHE A 86 4.54 5.40 -13.53
N HIS A 87 3.39 5.25 -12.89
CA HIS A 87 2.42 6.31 -12.65
C HIS A 87 2.09 6.52 -11.17
N LEU A 88 2.62 5.67 -10.29
CA LEU A 88 2.36 5.66 -8.85
C LEU A 88 3.64 5.89 -8.02
#